data_AF-A0A534WN30-F1
#
_entry.id   AF-A0A534WN30-F1
#
_cell.length_a   1.000
_cell.length_b   1.000
_cell.length_c   1.000
_cell.angle_alpha   90.00
_cell.angle_beta   90.00
_cell.angle_gamma   90.00
#
_symmetry.space_group_name_H-M   'P 1'
#
loop_
_entity.id
_entity.type
_entity.pdbx_description
1 polymer ?
#
loop_
_entity_poly.entity_id
_entity_poly.type
_entity_poly.pdbx_seq_one_letter_code
_entity_poly.pdbx_strand_id
1 'polypeptide(L)'
;MDRIISDARESVFIATDFPGHGSWRDRGRYGAYVKAIENRKAERVRRGHPLSVQVLCLDANGRERALEDRYPEPRWKEYVKKGGFQRSRRLYEELENCQVSESRPQFLQQMLERQQRALDSDLRLADRWEYPGLMPMYLWIIDSEKAVFAIPSFGDHMTEYAFYTEEAGLVQALMSVWARYLESAKQVSSQPVLVKSG
;
A
#
# COMPACT_ATOMS: atom_id res chain seq x y z
N MET A 1 -0.71 -0.55 11.90
CA MET A 1 -0.43 0.59 11.02
C MET A 1 -1.11 1.85 11.50
N ASP A 2 -2.42 1.87 11.71
CA ASP A 2 -3.15 3.11 12.06
C ASP A 2 -2.60 3.83 13.31
N ARG A 3 -2.18 3.04 14.32
CA ARG A 3 -1.60 3.56 15.57
C ARG A 3 -0.23 4.22 15.41
N ILE A 4 0.58 3.84 14.42
CA ILE A 4 1.88 4.49 14.19
C ILE A 4 1.70 5.81 13.42
N ILE A 5 0.75 5.87 12.47
CA ILE A 5 0.48 7.09 11.70
C ILE A 5 -0.08 8.21 12.59
N SER A 6 -0.90 7.89 13.60
CA SER A 6 -1.44 8.89 14.51
C SER A 6 -0.36 9.65 15.31
N ASP A 7 0.80 9.04 15.50
CA ASP A 7 1.89 9.63 16.27
C ASP A 7 2.78 10.56 15.43
N ALA A 8 2.78 10.42 14.10
CA ALA A 8 3.70 11.13 13.20
C ALA A 8 3.59 12.66 13.29
N ARG A 9 4.71 13.36 13.42
CA ARG A 9 4.77 14.81 13.61
C ARG A 9 5.29 15.52 12.37
N GLU A 10 6.31 14.99 11.74
CA GLU A 10 7.06 15.66 10.68
C GLU A 10 7.01 14.86 9.38
N SER A 11 7.18 13.54 9.46
CA SER A 11 7.26 12.69 8.28
C SER A 11 6.63 11.32 8.44
N VAL A 12 6.10 10.81 7.34
CA VAL A 12 5.66 9.42 7.16
C VAL A 12 6.25 8.92 5.85
N PHE A 13 7.04 7.84 5.91
CA PHE A 13 7.58 7.13 4.74
C PHE A 13 6.95 5.76 4.65
N ILE A 14 6.31 5.45 3.52
CA ILE A 14 5.63 4.19 3.28
C ILE A 14 6.23 3.55 2.04
N ALA A 15 6.81 2.35 2.17
CA ALA A 15 7.24 1.53 1.03
C ALA A 15 6.49 0.20 1.05
N THR A 16 5.75 -0.12 -0.01
CA THR A 16 5.02 -1.39 -0.10
C THR A 16 4.87 -1.85 -1.54
N ASP A 17 4.66 -3.14 -1.76
CA ASP A 17 4.41 -3.71 -3.09
C ASP A 17 3.27 -3.03 -3.87
N PHE A 18 2.17 -2.71 -3.18
CA PHE A 18 0.95 -2.18 -3.76
C PHE A 18 0.48 -0.88 -3.08
N PRO A 19 0.05 0.15 -3.83
CA PRO A 19 -0.55 1.36 -3.26
C PRO A 19 -1.74 1.05 -2.33
N GLY A 20 -2.58 0.10 -2.74
CA GLY A 20 -3.70 -0.42 -1.98
C GLY A 20 -3.32 -1.60 -1.09
N HIS A 21 -2.13 -1.60 -0.48
CA HIS A 21 -1.71 -2.72 0.39
C HIS A 21 -2.76 -3.02 1.47
N GLY A 22 -3.12 -4.30 1.59
CA GLY A 22 -4.18 -4.75 2.49
C GLY A 22 -5.63 -4.51 2.02
N SER A 23 -5.87 -3.69 0.98
CA SER A 23 -7.24 -3.35 0.51
C SER A 23 -8.08 -4.56 0.13
N TRP A 24 -7.47 -5.56 -0.50
CA TRP A 24 -8.14 -6.80 -0.87
C TRP A 24 -8.44 -7.70 0.34
N ARG A 25 -7.50 -7.80 1.28
CA ARG A 25 -7.63 -8.67 2.46
C ARG A 25 -8.66 -8.14 3.46
N ASP A 26 -8.61 -6.84 3.72
CA ASP A 26 -9.49 -6.13 4.64
C ASP A 26 -9.68 -4.69 4.17
N ARG A 27 -10.72 -4.49 3.36
CA ARG A 27 -11.04 -3.18 2.77
C ARG A 27 -11.41 -2.13 3.83
N GLY A 28 -12.00 -2.56 4.94
CA GLY A 28 -12.32 -1.69 6.08
C GLY A 28 -11.07 -1.11 6.72
N ARG A 29 -10.07 -1.96 7.00
CA ARG A 29 -8.77 -1.51 7.53
C ARG A 29 -8.01 -0.63 6.55
N TYR A 30 -8.03 -0.93 5.26
CA TYR A 30 -7.42 -0.05 4.26
C TYR A 30 -8.08 1.34 4.25
N GLY A 31 -9.42 1.41 4.33
CA GLY A 31 -10.12 2.68 4.44
C GLY A 31 -9.78 3.46 5.72
N ALA A 32 -9.63 2.76 6.86
CA ALA A 32 -9.18 3.36 8.11
C ALA A 32 -7.75 3.91 8.02
N TYR A 33 -6.85 3.15 7.37
CA TYR A 33 -5.46 3.54 7.12
C TYR A 33 -5.36 4.81 6.28
N VAL A 34 -6.06 4.89 5.14
CA VAL A 34 -6.07 6.09 4.29
C VAL A 34 -6.60 7.28 5.09
N LYS A 35 -7.76 7.13 5.76
CA LYS A 35 -8.32 8.20 6.62
C LYS A 35 -7.38 8.64 7.73
N ALA A 36 -6.60 7.74 8.32
CA ALA A 36 -5.63 8.08 9.36
C ALA A 36 -4.55 9.02 8.81
N ILE A 37 -4.03 8.76 7.60
CA ILE A 37 -3.07 9.63 6.91
C ILE A 37 -3.72 11.00 6.62
N GLU A 38 -4.91 11.01 6.04
CA GLU A 38 -5.63 12.25 5.69
C GLU A 38 -5.88 13.12 6.91
N ASN A 39 -6.47 12.53 7.97
CA ASN A 39 -6.80 13.22 9.21
C ASN A 39 -5.55 13.77 9.89
N ARG A 40 -4.47 12.97 9.94
CA ARG A 40 -3.22 13.41 10.57
C ARG A 40 -2.58 14.56 9.79
N LYS A 41 -2.52 14.47 8.46
CA LYS A 41 -2.00 15.56 7.62
C LYS A 41 -2.80 16.84 7.80
N ALA A 42 -4.14 16.77 7.81
CA ALA A 42 -5.02 17.91 8.03
C ALA A 42 -4.89 18.52 9.44
N GLU A 43 -4.75 17.70 10.48
CA GLU A 43 -4.46 18.16 11.84
C GLU A 43 -3.13 18.93 11.92
N ARG A 44 -2.07 18.37 11.33
CA ARG A 44 -0.72 18.96 11.33
C ARG A 44 -0.66 20.30 10.60
N VAL A 45 -1.37 20.42 9.46
CA VAL A 45 -1.54 21.71 8.76
C VAL A 45 -2.25 22.75 9.63
N ARG A 46 -3.35 22.39 10.31
CA ARG A 46 -4.09 23.31 11.20
C ARG A 46 -3.25 23.83 12.37
N ARG A 47 -2.26 23.05 12.82
CA ARG A 47 -1.33 23.42 13.90
C ARG A 47 -0.10 24.19 13.42
N GLY A 48 -0.01 24.53 12.13
CA GLY A 48 1.13 25.28 11.58
C GLY A 48 2.39 24.44 11.37
N HIS A 49 2.31 23.12 11.47
CA HIS A 49 3.44 22.21 11.29
C HIS A 49 3.08 21.11 10.28
N PRO A 50 3.07 21.39 8.96
CA PRO A 50 2.64 20.44 7.94
C PRO A 50 3.37 19.09 8.00
N LEU A 51 2.64 17.99 7.81
CA LEU A 51 3.19 16.64 7.76
C LEU A 51 3.61 16.29 6.32
N SER A 52 4.87 15.87 6.14
CA SER A 52 5.34 15.25 4.90
C SER A 52 4.88 13.78 4.89
N VAL A 53 4.29 13.34 3.78
CA VAL A 53 3.88 11.95 3.59
C VAL A 53 4.40 11.51 2.24
N GLN A 54 5.24 10.49 2.22
CA GLN A 54 5.78 9.92 1.01
C GLN A 54 5.37 8.45 0.91
N VAL A 55 4.84 8.07 -0.25
CA VAL A 55 4.48 6.68 -0.56
C VAL A 55 5.28 6.23 -1.76
N LEU A 56 5.95 5.10 -1.61
CA LEU A 56 6.66 4.40 -2.65
C LEU A 56 6.02 3.02 -2.84
N CYS A 57 5.73 2.70 -4.10
CA CYS A 57 5.22 1.39 -4.48
C CYS A 57 5.99 0.79 -5.65
N LEU A 58 5.78 -0.49 -5.95
CA LEU A 58 6.29 -1.05 -7.21
C LEU A 58 5.67 -0.30 -8.39
N ASP A 59 6.41 -0.19 -9.49
CA ASP A 59 5.88 0.34 -10.75
C ASP A 59 4.81 -0.58 -11.37
N ALA A 60 4.19 -0.14 -12.47
CA ALA A 60 3.10 -0.90 -13.12
C ALA A 60 3.50 -2.37 -13.43
N ASN A 61 4.70 -2.58 -13.98
CA ASN A 61 5.22 -3.91 -14.33
C ASN A 61 5.55 -4.75 -13.09
N GLY A 62 6.06 -4.13 -12.02
CA GLY A 62 6.31 -4.77 -10.74
C GLY A 62 5.02 -5.20 -10.05
N ARG A 63 3.97 -4.35 -10.09
CA ARG A 63 2.64 -4.67 -9.55
C ARG A 63 2.00 -5.82 -10.30
N GLU A 64 2.10 -5.85 -11.63
CA GLU A 64 1.57 -6.95 -12.45
C GLU A 64 2.23 -8.28 -12.08
N ARG A 65 3.56 -8.35 -12.10
CA ARG A 65 4.31 -9.55 -11.69
C ARG A 65 3.97 -9.99 -10.26
N ALA A 66 3.92 -9.04 -9.31
CA ALA A 66 3.58 -9.34 -7.93
C ALA A 66 2.16 -9.90 -7.76
N LEU A 67 1.20 -9.50 -8.61
CA LEU A 67 -0.15 -10.06 -8.61
C LEU A 67 -0.18 -11.46 -9.24
N GLU A 68 0.56 -11.67 -10.33
CA GLU A 68 0.68 -12.99 -10.97
C GLU A 68 1.27 -14.03 -10.01
N ASP A 69 2.34 -13.65 -9.30
CA ASP A 69 3.00 -14.48 -8.29
C ASP A 69 2.10 -14.74 -7.07
N ARG A 70 1.33 -13.74 -6.64
CA ARG A 70 0.39 -13.84 -5.51
C ARG A 70 -0.81 -14.74 -5.82
N TYR A 71 -1.25 -14.74 -7.08
CA TYR A 71 -2.40 -15.50 -7.55
C TYR A 71 -2.00 -16.36 -8.76
N PRO A 72 -1.23 -17.44 -8.57
CA PRO A 72 -0.73 -18.25 -9.68
C PRO A 72 -1.85 -19.11 -10.29
N GLU A 73 -1.81 -19.29 -11.62
CA GLU A 73 -2.81 -20.06 -12.40
C GLU A 73 -3.09 -21.46 -11.83
N PRO A 74 -2.09 -22.28 -11.44
CA PRO A 74 -2.33 -23.63 -10.94
C PRO A 74 -3.20 -23.67 -9.67
N ARG A 75 -3.20 -22.60 -8.89
CA ARG A 75 -3.98 -22.49 -7.64
C ARG A 75 -5.27 -21.70 -7.81
N TRP A 76 -5.54 -21.12 -8.98
CA TRP A 76 -6.72 -20.28 -9.21
C TRP A 76 -8.04 -20.97 -8.85
N LYS A 77 -8.21 -22.22 -9.28
CA LYS A 77 -9.43 -23.00 -8.97
C LYS A 77 -9.61 -23.22 -7.47
N GLU A 78 -8.51 -23.39 -6.73
CA GLU A 78 -8.54 -23.51 -5.27
C GLU A 78 -8.88 -22.18 -4.61
N TYR A 79 -8.31 -21.07 -5.10
CA TYR A 79 -8.63 -19.71 -4.64
C TYR A 79 -10.12 -19.39 -4.78
N VAL A 80 -10.75 -19.74 -5.91
CA VAL A 80 -12.18 -19.50 -6.14
C VAL A 80 -13.06 -20.43 -5.29
N LYS A 81 -12.72 -21.72 -5.19
CA LYS A 81 -13.58 -22.75 -4.58
C LYS A 81 -13.44 -22.91 -3.06
N LYS A 82 -12.22 -22.90 -2.50
CA LYS A 82 -11.97 -23.29 -1.10
C LYS A 82 -12.13 -22.15 -0.08
N GLY A 83 -12.76 -21.04 -0.46
CA GLY A 83 -13.17 -20.01 0.50
C GLY A 83 -12.02 -19.24 1.16
N GLY A 84 -10.76 -19.40 0.72
CA GLY A 84 -9.61 -18.65 1.22
C GLY A 84 -9.78 -17.13 1.17
N PHE A 85 -10.73 -16.65 0.35
CA PHE A 85 -11.15 -15.26 0.28
C PHE A 85 -12.66 -15.07 0.34
N GLN A 86 -13.51 -16.03 0.72
CA GLN A 86 -14.97 -15.75 0.74
C GLN A 86 -15.30 -14.54 1.61
N ARG A 87 -14.63 -14.42 2.77
CA ARG A 87 -14.79 -13.26 3.65
C ARG A 87 -14.24 -11.98 3.05
N SER A 88 -13.02 -12.00 2.50
CA SER A 88 -12.37 -10.83 1.90
C SER A 88 -13.08 -10.37 0.61
N ARG A 89 -13.40 -11.29 -0.29
CA ARG A 89 -14.19 -11.04 -1.51
C ARG A 89 -15.56 -10.46 -1.15
N ARG A 90 -16.31 -11.11 -0.26
CA ARG A 90 -17.65 -10.62 0.13
C ARG A 90 -17.57 -9.24 0.76
N LEU A 91 -16.68 -9.05 1.73
CA LEU A 91 -16.49 -7.74 2.38
C LEU A 91 -16.09 -6.67 1.35
N TYR A 92 -15.24 -7.03 0.39
CA TYR A 92 -14.81 -6.12 -0.67
C TYR A 92 -15.95 -5.78 -1.63
N GLU A 93 -16.69 -6.77 -2.13
CA GLU A 93 -17.85 -6.61 -3.01
C GLU A 93 -18.94 -5.77 -2.34
N GLU A 94 -19.19 -5.98 -1.04
CA GLU A 94 -20.13 -5.19 -0.22
C GLU A 94 -19.66 -3.73 -0.06
N LEU A 95 -18.39 -3.49 0.28
CA LEU A 95 -17.88 -2.13 0.54
C LEU A 95 -17.65 -1.32 -0.75
N GLU A 96 -17.35 -1.97 -1.86
CA GLU A 96 -17.10 -1.33 -3.16
C GLU A 96 -18.33 -1.38 -4.09
N ASN A 97 -19.42 -2.01 -3.65
CA ASN A 97 -20.63 -2.24 -4.44
C ASN A 97 -20.31 -2.79 -5.85
N CYS A 98 -19.52 -3.87 -5.90
CA CYS A 98 -19.02 -4.45 -7.15
C CYS A 98 -19.08 -5.98 -7.14
N GLN A 99 -18.80 -6.60 -8.30
CA GLN A 99 -18.58 -8.03 -8.41
C GLN A 99 -17.14 -8.30 -8.84
N VAL A 100 -16.50 -9.27 -8.17
CA VAL A 100 -15.15 -9.71 -8.51
C VAL A 100 -15.26 -10.86 -9.51
N SER A 101 -14.49 -10.80 -10.59
CA SER A 101 -14.50 -11.85 -11.61
C SER A 101 -13.89 -13.17 -11.11
N GLU A 102 -14.49 -14.28 -11.52
CA GLU A 102 -13.94 -15.63 -11.32
C GLU A 102 -12.96 -16.03 -12.43
N SER A 103 -12.84 -15.21 -13.48
CA SER A 103 -11.81 -15.34 -14.51
C SER A 103 -10.52 -14.71 -14.01
N ARG A 104 -9.44 -15.49 -13.91
CA ARG A 104 -8.14 -15.00 -13.40
C ARG A 104 -7.63 -13.78 -14.17
N PRO A 105 -7.58 -13.77 -15.52
CA PRO A 105 -7.11 -12.59 -16.26
C PRO A 105 -7.93 -11.33 -15.93
N GLN A 106 -9.26 -11.45 -15.86
CA GLN A 106 -10.13 -10.33 -15.52
C GLN A 106 -9.95 -9.88 -14.07
N PHE A 107 -9.76 -10.82 -13.14
CA PHE A 107 -9.46 -10.52 -11.75
C PHE A 107 -8.16 -9.72 -11.61
N LEU A 108 -7.09 -10.17 -12.25
CA LEU A 108 -5.78 -9.50 -12.20
C LEU A 108 -5.87 -8.09 -12.79
N GLN A 109 -6.55 -7.93 -13.93
CA GLN A 109 -6.80 -6.63 -14.54
C GLN A 109 -7.58 -5.70 -13.58
N GLN A 110 -8.68 -6.17 -13.00
CA GLN A 110 -9.47 -5.41 -12.04
C GLN A 110 -8.62 -5.00 -10.82
N MET A 111 -7.77 -5.90 -10.31
CA MET A 111 -6.85 -5.60 -9.21
C MET A 111 -5.85 -4.50 -9.60
N LEU A 112 -5.25 -4.57 -10.79
CA LEU A 112 -4.32 -3.55 -11.30
C LEU A 112 -4.98 -2.18 -11.41
N GLU A 113 -6.17 -2.10 -12.01
CA GLU A 113 -6.94 -0.85 -12.13
C GLU A 113 -7.24 -0.24 -10.75
N ARG A 114 -7.51 -1.09 -9.75
CA ARG A 114 -7.74 -0.66 -8.36
C ARG A 114 -6.46 -0.18 -7.70
N GLN A 115 -5.31 -0.81 -7.96
CA GLN A 115 -4.02 -0.31 -7.47
C GLN A 115 -3.70 1.05 -8.06
N GLN A 116 -3.99 1.25 -9.34
CA GLN A 116 -3.82 2.55 -9.99
C GLN A 116 -4.74 3.61 -9.35
N ARG A 117 -6.01 3.29 -9.11
CA ARG A 117 -6.95 4.18 -8.41
C ARG A 117 -6.47 4.52 -7.00
N ALA A 118 -6.00 3.54 -6.24
CA ALA A 118 -5.46 3.75 -4.90
C ALA A 118 -4.27 4.72 -4.92
N LEU A 119 -3.38 4.58 -5.91
CA LEU A 119 -2.27 5.51 -6.11
C LEU A 119 -2.76 6.92 -6.48
N ASP A 120 -3.68 7.04 -7.43
CA ASP A 120 -4.10 8.31 -8.04
C ASP A 120 -5.12 9.10 -7.24
N SER A 121 -5.99 8.41 -6.52
CA SER A 121 -7.10 9.03 -5.80
C SER A 121 -6.91 8.95 -4.30
N ASP A 122 -6.74 7.75 -3.76
CA ASP A 122 -6.74 7.53 -2.30
C ASP A 122 -5.48 8.10 -1.64
N LEU A 123 -4.34 8.02 -2.35
CA LEU A 123 -3.04 8.48 -1.86
C LEU A 123 -2.58 9.80 -2.50
N ARG A 124 -3.47 10.53 -3.17
CA ARG A 124 -3.17 11.81 -3.86
C ARG A 124 -2.58 12.90 -2.96
N LEU A 125 -2.80 12.77 -1.65
CA LEU A 125 -2.30 13.70 -0.64
C LEU A 125 -0.82 13.45 -0.30
N ALA A 126 -0.22 12.35 -0.71
CA ALA A 126 1.19 12.04 -0.49
C ALA A 126 2.05 12.39 -1.71
N ASP A 127 3.36 12.56 -1.48
CA ASP A 127 4.35 12.49 -2.55
C ASP A 127 4.50 11.03 -2.95
N ARG A 128 4.23 10.72 -4.22
CA ARG A 128 4.09 9.34 -4.70
C ARG A 128 5.25 8.96 -5.60
N TRP A 129 5.74 7.74 -5.43
CA TRP A 129 6.91 7.21 -6.11
C TRP A 129 6.65 5.77 -6.58
N GLU A 130 7.18 5.44 -7.76
CA GLU A 130 7.13 4.10 -8.35
C GLU A 130 8.54 3.55 -8.52
N TYR A 131 8.76 2.34 -8.00
CA TYR A 131 10.05 1.66 -7.95
C TYR A 131 10.07 0.44 -8.89
N PRO A 132 11.02 0.35 -9.83
CA PRO A 132 11.04 -0.71 -10.84
C PRO A 132 11.69 -2.03 -10.38
N GLY A 133 12.18 -2.10 -9.14
CA GLY A 133 12.95 -3.24 -8.62
C GLY A 133 12.12 -4.23 -7.79
N LEU A 134 12.82 -5.04 -6.99
CA LEU A 134 12.22 -5.96 -6.03
C LEU A 134 12.12 -5.28 -4.66
N MET A 135 10.98 -5.44 -3.99
CA MET A 135 10.77 -4.93 -2.64
C MET A 135 10.69 -6.09 -1.63
N PRO A 136 11.84 -6.59 -1.12
CA PRO A 136 11.88 -7.68 -0.14
C PRO A 136 11.45 -7.24 1.27
N MET A 137 11.23 -5.95 1.50
CA MET A 137 10.81 -5.41 2.79
C MET A 137 9.85 -4.25 2.59
N TYR A 138 8.73 -4.28 3.29
CA TYR A 138 7.77 -3.18 3.34
C TYR A 138 8.04 -2.34 4.58
N LEU A 139 7.87 -1.02 4.47
CA LEU A 139 8.27 -0.04 5.47
C LEU A 139 7.15 0.95 5.76
N TRP A 140 6.96 1.27 7.02
CA TRP A 140 6.18 2.40 7.52
C TRP A 140 7.01 3.08 8.60
N ILE A 141 7.70 4.15 8.24
CA ILE A 141 8.61 4.88 9.14
C ILE A 141 7.99 6.23 9.43
N ILE A 142 7.94 6.62 10.70
CA ILE A 142 7.48 7.94 11.12
C ILE A 142 8.60 8.70 11.81
N ASP A 143 8.74 9.98 11.48
CA ASP A 143 9.67 10.93 12.09
C ASP A 143 11.14 10.48 12.14
N SER A 144 11.52 9.45 11.38
CA SER A 144 12.80 8.75 11.51
C SER A 144 13.10 8.20 12.92
N GLU A 145 12.06 7.97 13.73
CA GLU A 145 12.17 7.53 15.12
C GLU A 145 11.48 6.18 15.38
N LYS A 146 10.40 5.87 14.64
CA LYS A 146 9.65 4.63 14.81
C LYS A 146 9.37 4.00 13.47
N ALA A 147 9.40 2.67 13.43
CA ALA A 147 9.10 1.93 12.21
C ALA A 147 8.23 0.71 12.48
N VAL A 148 7.30 0.46 11.55
CA VAL A 148 6.80 -0.89 11.29
C VAL A 148 7.44 -1.35 9.98
N PHE A 149 7.96 -2.56 9.95
CA PHE A 149 8.42 -3.18 8.70
C PHE A 149 7.88 -4.59 8.59
N ALA A 150 7.69 -5.05 7.35
CA ALA A 150 7.22 -6.40 7.08
C ALA A 150 8.10 -7.10 6.05
N ILE A 151 8.34 -8.38 6.29
CA ILE A 151 9.05 -9.26 5.35
C ILE A 151 8.01 -10.20 4.74
N PRO A 152 7.73 -10.10 3.42
CA PRO A 152 6.87 -11.06 2.74
C PRO A 152 7.56 -12.42 2.67
N SER A 153 6.85 -13.48 3.05
CA SER A 153 7.31 -14.85 2.84
C SER A 153 7.02 -15.27 1.41
N PHE A 154 8.06 -15.60 0.65
CA PHE A 154 7.96 -16.22 -0.66
C PHE A 154 7.77 -17.73 -0.50
N GLY A 155 6.56 -18.14 -0.11
CA GLY A 155 6.23 -19.55 0.13
C GLY A 155 4.76 -19.85 -0.12
N ASP A 156 4.35 -21.09 0.12
CA ASP A 156 3.00 -21.59 -0.21
C ASP A 156 1.85 -20.88 0.52
N HIS A 157 2.17 -20.19 1.61
CA HIS A 157 1.28 -19.31 2.32
C HIS A 157 1.84 -17.90 2.16
N MET A 158 1.05 -17.01 1.53
CA MET A 158 1.32 -15.58 1.40
C MET A 158 1.30 -14.90 2.79
N THR A 159 2.25 -15.26 3.65
CA THR A 159 2.36 -14.78 5.02
C THR A 159 3.35 -13.63 5.06
N GLU A 160 2.99 -12.56 5.74
CA GLU A 160 3.88 -11.43 6.00
C GLU A 160 4.22 -11.42 7.49
N TYR A 161 5.51 -11.27 7.81
CA TYR A 161 5.96 -11.11 9.18
C TYR A 161 6.22 -9.64 9.44
N ALA A 162 5.38 -9.03 10.28
CA ALA A 162 5.48 -7.62 10.61
C ALA A 162 6.13 -7.42 11.98
N PHE A 163 6.99 -6.41 12.07
CA PHE A 163 7.77 -6.06 13.24
C PHE A 163 7.60 -4.58 13.55
N TYR A 164 7.68 -4.23 14.83
CA TYR A 164 7.67 -2.86 15.32
C TYR A 164 9.01 -2.56 16.00
N THR A 165 9.53 -1.36 15.79
CA THR A 165 10.75 -0.91 16.48
C THR A 165 10.75 0.61 16.70
N GLU A 166 11.36 1.01 17.81
CA GLU A 166 11.79 2.39 18.12
C GLU A 166 13.31 2.43 18.39
N GLU A 167 14.02 1.33 18.13
CA GLU A 167 15.46 1.24 18.35
C GLU A 167 16.19 2.04 17.28
N ALA A 168 16.94 3.07 17.70
CA ALA A 168 17.47 4.09 16.81
C ALA A 168 18.39 3.51 15.71
N GLY A 169 19.24 2.54 16.01
CA GLY A 169 20.13 1.90 15.05
C GLY A 169 19.35 1.18 13.94
N LEU A 170 18.34 0.39 14.31
CA LEU A 170 17.49 -0.30 13.36
C LEU A 170 16.63 0.68 12.55
N VAL A 171 16.08 1.73 13.16
CA VAL A 171 15.31 2.74 12.42
C VAL A 171 16.19 3.44 11.38
N GLN A 172 17.44 3.78 11.71
CA GLN A 172 18.39 4.36 10.75
C GLN A 172 18.77 3.38 9.62
N ALA A 173 18.90 2.08 9.94
CA ALA A 173 19.09 1.06 8.92
C ALA A 173 17.88 0.97 7.97
N LEU A 174 16.65 1.02 8.49
CA LEU A 174 15.42 1.03 7.69
C LEU A 174 15.29 2.30 6.84
N MET A 175 15.72 3.46 7.35
CA MET A 175 15.81 4.70 6.56
C MET A 175 16.81 4.57 5.40
N SER A 176 17.90 3.83 5.59
CA SER A 176 18.85 3.53 4.52
C SER A 176 18.25 2.61 3.45
N VAL A 177 17.40 1.65 3.85
CA VAL A 177 16.63 0.82 2.90
C VAL A 177 15.65 1.68 2.10
N TRP A 178 14.91 2.57 2.76
CA TRP A 178 14.04 3.54 2.12
C TRP A 178 14.79 4.38 1.07
N ALA A 179 15.94 4.96 1.45
CA ALA A 179 16.75 5.78 0.55
C ALA A 179 17.18 5.01 -0.71
N ARG A 180 17.55 3.73 -0.56
CA ARG A 180 17.91 2.86 -1.71
C ARG A 180 16.73 2.58 -2.64
N TYR A 181 15.52 2.41 -2.10
CA TYR A 181 14.34 2.31 -2.95
C TYR A 181 14.08 3.61 -3.70
N LEU A 182 14.18 4.74 -3.01
CA LEU A 182 13.91 6.06 -3.58
C LEU A 182 14.90 6.44 -4.69
N GLU A 183 16.18 6.10 -4.54
CA GLU A 183 17.24 6.40 -5.53
C GLU A 183 16.92 5.90 -6.95
N SER A 184 16.28 4.74 -7.05
CA SER A 184 15.89 4.16 -8.34
C SER A 184 14.43 4.40 -8.71
N ALA A 185 13.67 5.09 -7.83
CA ALA A 185 12.25 5.32 -8.04
C ALA A 185 12.02 6.55 -8.93
N LYS A 186 10.86 6.57 -9.59
CA LYS A 186 10.37 7.71 -10.35
C LYS A 186 9.22 8.35 -9.60
N GLN A 187 9.25 9.67 -9.50
CA GLN A 187 8.13 10.41 -8.92
C GLN A 187 6.92 10.34 -9.84
N VAL A 188 5.75 10.07 -9.29
CA VAL A 188 4.48 10.11 -10.02
C VAL A 188 4.06 11.56 -10.13
N SER A 189 4.12 12.12 -11.34
CA SER A 189 3.64 13.47 -11.62
C SER A 189 2.12 13.48 -11.69
N SER A 190 1.45 13.98 -10.65
CA SER A 190 0.04 14.38 -10.77
C SER A 190 -0.04 15.86 -11.11
N GLN A 191 -0.50 16.18 -12.33
CA GLN A 191 -1.33 17.38 -12.46
C GLN A 191 -2.65 17.13 -11.72
N PRO A 192 -3.23 18.13 -11.03
CA PRO A 192 -4.56 17.99 -10.47
C PRO A 192 -5.56 17.85 -11.61
N VAL A 193 -6.23 16.69 -11.71
CA VAL A 193 -7.42 16.56 -12.54
C VAL A 193 -8.54 17.32 -11.82
N LEU A 194 -8.67 18.60 -12.13
CA LEU A 194 -9.89 19.37 -11.91
C LEU A 194 -10.98 18.74 -12.78
N VAL A 195 -11.68 17.74 -12.25
CA VAL A 195 -12.95 17.31 -12.83
C VAL A 195 -13.93 18.45 -12.59
N LYS A 196 -14.13 19.29 -13.61
CA LYS A 196 -15.27 20.21 -13.63
C LYS A 196 -16.53 19.37 -13.68
N SER A 197 -17.30 19.39 -12.60
CA SER A 197 -18.70 18.96 -12.62
C SER A 197 -19.45 19.83 -13.62
N GLY A 198 -19.95 19.21 -14.69
CA GLY A 198 -20.98 19.79 -15.56
C GLY A 198 -22.37 19.61 -14.97
#